data_AF-A0A937WZ19-F1
#
_entry.id   AF-A0A937WZ19-F1
#
_cell.length_a   1.000
_cell.length_b   1.000
_cell.length_c   1.000
_cell.angle_alpha   90.00
_cell.angle_beta   90.00
_cell.angle_gamma   90.00
#
_symmetry.space_group_name_H-M   'P 1'
#
loop_
_entity.id
_entity.type
_entity.pdbx_description
1 polymer ?
#
loop_
_entity_poly.entity_id
_entity_poly.type
_entity_poly.pdbx_seq_one_letter_code
_entity_poly.pdbx_strand_id
1 'polypeptide(L)'
;MIIHYGFDEPDSFEVKKAYYSHRPKTWDWQGEWASQSPLNVVYQAFEGGGAQDTPGYLALPGAHADQFYVETTPVWKRPRETHDLRNTRTTFYLKAISPILTEPGYAPHLFIADVVFLDDIEYRHNITGWFVRKPLDIGPEWTFNTVDLQNDEAMWTCYGGPHSLDKVLGGTGFIGVMYLRGIEYRGVNARGVLGLDEFRYNIPLDGRP
;
A
#
# COMPACT_ATOMS: atom_id res chain seq x y z
N MET A 1 13.60 -13.86 -4.13
CA MET A 1 12.44 -14.60 -3.61
C MET A 1 11.21 -13.81 -4.00
N ILE A 2 10.30 -14.39 -4.78
CA ILE A 2 9.03 -13.74 -5.09
C ILE A 2 8.20 -13.73 -3.82
N ILE A 3 7.67 -12.56 -3.46
CA ILE A 3 6.75 -12.43 -2.33
C ILE A 3 5.35 -12.35 -2.91
N HIS A 4 4.46 -13.20 -2.41
CA HIS A 4 3.11 -13.34 -2.91
C HIS A 4 2.15 -13.29 -1.72
N TYR A 5 1.21 -12.36 -1.82
CA TYR A 5 0.02 -12.29 -1.00
C TYR A 5 -1.17 -12.62 -1.89
N GLY A 6 -1.58 -13.87 -1.84
CA GLY A 6 -2.77 -14.42 -2.49
C GLY A 6 -3.74 -14.94 -1.44
N PHE A 7 -5.01 -15.09 -1.85
CA PHE A 7 -6.07 -15.63 -1.00
C PHE A 7 -6.32 -17.12 -1.22
N ASP A 8 -5.40 -17.78 -1.92
CA ASP A 8 -5.23 -19.24 -1.93
C ASP A 8 -4.83 -19.79 -0.54
N GLU A 9 -4.14 -18.98 0.29
CA GLU A 9 -3.74 -19.33 1.67
C GLU A 9 -4.11 -18.22 2.70
N PRO A 10 -5.38 -18.14 3.12
CA PRO A 10 -5.92 -17.02 3.92
C PRO A 10 -5.33 -16.89 5.33
N ASP A 11 -4.67 -17.91 5.87
CA ASP A 11 -4.10 -17.90 7.22
C ASP A 11 -2.86 -16.98 7.38
N SER A 12 -2.30 -16.49 6.27
CA SER A 12 -1.12 -15.61 6.28
C SER A 12 -1.42 -14.15 6.67
N PHE A 13 -2.69 -13.72 6.60
CA PHE A 13 -3.09 -12.33 6.87
C PHE A 13 -3.82 -12.19 8.22
N GLU A 14 -3.07 -11.89 9.29
CA GLU A 14 -3.64 -11.62 10.60
C GLU A 14 -4.16 -10.15 10.70
N VAL A 15 -5.47 -9.98 10.53
CA VAL A 15 -6.21 -8.70 10.70
C VAL A 15 -5.85 -7.94 12.00
N LYS A 16 -5.48 -8.66 13.07
CA LYS A 16 -5.28 -8.09 14.42
C LYS A 16 -4.00 -7.28 14.64
N LYS A 17 -3.08 -7.25 13.68
CA LYS A 17 -1.78 -6.60 13.91
C LYS A 17 -1.67 -5.19 13.33
N ALA A 18 -2.61 -4.74 12.48
CA ALA A 18 -2.69 -3.35 12.02
C ALA A 18 -2.66 -2.37 13.22
N TYR A 19 -1.80 -1.36 13.16
CA TYR A 19 -1.28 -0.58 14.29
C TYR A 19 -2.34 -0.23 15.35
N TYR A 20 -2.32 -0.90 16.50
CA TYR A 20 -2.99 -0.38 17.70
C TYR A 20 -2.32 0.95 18.03
N SER A 21 -2.98 2.08 17.76
CA SER A 21 -2.53 3.35 18.32
C SER A 21 -2.45 3.14 19.83
N HIS A 22 -1.28 3.31 20.43
CA HIS A 22 -1.09 3.17 21.88
C HIS A 22 -1.75 4.33 22.64
N ARG A 23 -2.57 5.13 21.96
CA ARG A 23 -3.41 6.13 22.58
C ARG A 23 -4.64 5.40 23.12
N PRO A 24 -5.01 5.60 24.40
CA PRO A 24 -6.22 5.01 24.96
C PRO A 24 -7.41 5.30 24.05
N LYS A 25 -8.27 4.29 23.86
CA LYS A 25 -9.53 4.32 23.10
C LYS A 25 -10.54 5.32 23.72
N THR A 26 -10.20 6.59 23.84
CA THR A 26 -11.04 7.55 24.55
C THR A 26 -11.46 8.75 23.73
N TRP A 27 -11.00 8.89 22.49
CA TRP A 27 -11.41 10.03 21.68
C TRP A 27 -11.50 9.61 20.22
N ASP A 28 -12.72 9.31 19.78
CA ASP A 28 -13.12 9.45 18.39
C ASP A 28 -12.87 10.91 17.98
N TRP A 29 -11.64 11.24 17.57
CA TRP A 29 -11.32 12.51 16.94
C TRP A 29 -11.90 12.49 15.52
N GLN A 30 -13.21 12.71 15.45
CA GLN A 30 -13.94 13.06 14.24
C GLN A 30 -13.65 14.53 13.93
N GLY A 31 -12.56 14.82 13.24
CA GLY A 31 -12.24 16.20 12.84
C GLY A 31 -11.31 16.21 11.64
N GLU A 32 -11.56 17.17 10.75
CA GLU A 32 -10.92 17.44 9.44
C GLU A 32 -9.37 17.56 9.44
N TRP A 33 -8.70 17.29 10.57
CA TRP A 33 -7.27 17.53 10.79
C TRP A 33 -6.52 16.35 11.41
N ALA A 34 -7.17 15.19 11.64
CA ALA A 34 -6.48 13.96 12.04
C ALA A 34 -6.14 13.12 10.81
N SER A 35 -4.86 12.78 10.64
CA SER A 35 -4.37 11.81 9.64
C SER A 35 -5.00 10.44 9.93
N GLN A 36 -6.16 10.19 9.33
CA GLN A 36 -6.85 8.91 9.38
C GLN A 36 -6.43 8.13 8.14
N SER A 37 -5.36 7.32 8.23
CA SER A 37 -5.24 6.13 7.37
C SER A 37 -6.50 5.28 7.53
N PRO A 38 -6.94 4.48 6.54
CA PRO A 38 -8.13 3.65 6.69
C PRO A 38 -7.98 2.84 7.99
N LEU A 39 -8.81 3.16 8.98
CA LEU A 39 -8.59 2.85 10.40
C LEU A 39 -8.59 1.34 10.64
N ASN A 40 -7.50 0.63 10.38
CA ASN A 40 -7.28 -0.78 10.76
C ASN A 40 -8.45 -1.73 10.44
N VAL A 41 -9.27 -1.43 9.44
CA VAL A 41 -10.49 -2.18 9.10
C VAL A 41 -10.28 -3.00 7.84
N VAL A 42 -9.04 -3.35 7.52
CA VAL A 42 -8.75 -4.29 6.44
C VAL A 42 -9.24 -5.67 6.85
N TYR A 43 -10.06 -6.32 6.02
CA TYR A 43 -10.58 -7.65 6.30
C TYR A 43 -10.57 -8.54 5.07
N GLN A 44 -10.67 -9.84 5.28
CA GLN A 44 -10.80 -10.81 4.21
C GLN A 44 -12.27 -10.94 3.81
N ALA A 45 -12.54 -10.91 2.52
CA ALA A 45 -13.87 -11.07 1.96
C ALA A 45 -13.89 -12.18 0.91
N PHE A 46 -15.03 -12.86 0.80
CA PHE A 46 -15.22 -14.00 -0.10
C PHE A 46 -16.40 -13.79 -1.07
N GLU A 47 -17.24 -12.79 -0.79
CA GLU A 47 -18.40 -12.47 -1.62
C GLU A 47 -17.95 -11.98 -3.01
N GLY A 48 -18.42 -12.67 -4.05
CA GLY A 48 -18.08 -12.36 -5.44
C GLY A 48 -16.73 -12.94 -5.92
N GLY A 49 -15.99 -13.64 -5.05
CA GLY A 49 -14.69 -14.24 -5.36
C GLY A 49 -13.56 -13.22 -5.57
N GLY A 50 -12.31 -13.69 -5.54
CA GLY A 50 -11.15 -12.88 -5.90
C GLY A 50 -10.82 -12.93 -7.39
N ALA A 51 -9.64 -12.43 -7.75
CA ALA A 51 -9.14 -12.46 -9.11
C ALA A 51 -8.64 -13.87 -9.48
N GLN A 52 -8.66 -14.23 -10.77
CA GLN A 52 -8.13 -15.53 -11.23
C GLN A 52 -8.73 -16.74 -10.47
N ASP A 53 -10.03 -16.68 -10.16
CA ASP A 53 -10.78 -17.71 -9.44
C ASP A 53 -10.28 -18.03 -8.02
N THR A 54 -9.51 -17.12 -7.41
CA THR A 54 -9.18 -17.24 -5.98
C THR A 54 -10.46 -17.16 -5.13
N PRO A 55 -10.49 -17.82 -3.97
CA PRO A 55 -11.71 -17.90 -3.17
C PRO A 55 -12.11 -16.57 -2.50
N GLY A 56 -11.21 -15.58 -2.43
CA GLY A 56 -11.46 -14.33 -1.74
C GLY A 56 -10.43 -13.24 -2.04
N TYR A 57 -10.50 -12.14 -1.31
CA TYR A 57 -9.66 -10.96 -1.50
C TYR A 57 -9.53 -10.14 -0.22
N LEU A 58 -8.61 -9.17 -0.25
CA LEU A 58 -8.44 -8.17 0.80
C LEU A 58 -9.40 -7.01 0.54
N ALA A 59 -10.30 -6.75 1.47
CA ALA A 59 -11.20 -5.61 1.43
C ALA A 59 -10.64 -4.45 2.27
N LEU A 60 -10.60 -3.26 1.67
CA LEU A 60 -9.97 -2.06 2.22
C LEU A 60 -10.98 -0.91 2.27
N PRO A 61 -11.65 -0.71 3.41
CA PRO A 61 -12.63 0.35 3.57
C PRO A 61 -11.96 1.71 3.73
N GLY A 62 -12.36 2.67 2.90
CA GLY A 62 -11.99 4.07 3.07
C GLY A 62 -13.02 4.77 3.94
N ALA A 63 -13.14 4.44 5.23
CA ALA A 63 -14.22 4.97 6.07
C ALA A 63 -14.04 6.47 6.41
N HIS A 64 -14.25 7.38 5.45
CA HIS A 64 -14.05 8.83 5.58
C HIS A 64 -12.61 9.20 5.99
N ALA A 65 -11.66 8.48 5.42
CA ALA A 65 -10.27 8.54 5.80
C ALA A 65 -9.56 9.73 5.11
N ASP A 66 -8.85 10.54 5.88
CA ASP A 66 -7.98 11.61 5.37
C ASP A 66 -6.85 11.07 4.47
N GLN A 67 -6.53 9.78 4.58
CA GLN A 67 -5.60 9.05 3.72
C GLN A 67 -6.25 7.74 3.27
N PHE A 68 -5.92 7.26 2.07
CA PHE A 68 -6.38 5.94 1.59
C PHE A 68 -5.20 5.18 0.99
N TYR A 69 -4.70 4.20 1.73
CA TYR A 69 -3.61 3.35 1.27
C TYR A 69 -3.61 1.99 1.96
N VAL A 70 -2.81 1.08 1.41
CA VAL A 70 -2.47 -0.21 2.00
C VAL A 70 -0.99 -0.50 1.83
N GLU A 71 -0.40 -1.09 2.86
CA GLU A 71 0.97 -1.57 2.88
C GLU A 71 0.95 -3.10 2.95
N THR A 72 1.80 -3.75 2.15
CA THR A 72 2.03 -5.19 2.27
C THR A 72 2.87 -5.55 3.49
N THR A 73 3.85 -4.70 3.83
CA THR A 73 4.77 -4.89 4.95
C THR A 73 4.55 -3.75 5.94
N PRO A 74 3.82 -3.99 7.04
CA PRO A 74 3.44 -2.91 7.93
C PRO A 74 4.51 -2.58 8.97
N VAL A 75 4.55 -1.32 9.40
CA VAL A 75 5.60 -0.72 10.25
C VAL A 75 5.87 -1.45 11.57
N TRP A 76 4.87 -2.19 12.06
CA TRP A 76 4.86 -2.88 13.35
C TRP A 76 5.43 -4.31 13.30
N LYS A 77 5.64 -4.91 12.12
CA LYS A 77 6.20 -6.27 12.01
C LYS A 77 7.64 -6.25 12.55
N ARG A 78 7.91 -7.03 13.60
CA ARG A 78 9.23 -7.17 14.25
C ARG A 78 9.66 -8.65 14.26
N PRO A 79 10.89 -9.00 13.84
CA PRO A 79 11.90 -8.11 13.24
C PRO A 79 11.40 -7.50 11.91
N ARG A 80 11.88 -6.30 11.58
CA ARG A 80 11.52 -5.67 10.30
C ARG A 80 12.13 -6.48 9.17
N GLU A 81 11.31 -6.74 8.16
CA GLU A 81 11.76 -7.34 6.91
C GLU A 81 11.86 -6.22 5.87
N THR A 82 13.00 -6.15 5.20
CA THR A 82 13.21 -5.26 4.05
C THR A 82 13.53 -6.09 2.84
N HIS A 83 13.14 -5.61 1.67
CA HIS A 83 13.37 -6.30 0.41
C HIS A 83 14.13 -5.38 -0.55
N ASP A 84 15.11 -5.94 -1.23
CA ASP A 84 15.71 -5.32 -2.40
C ASP A 84 14.79 -5.55 -3.59
N LEU A 85 14.19 -4.48 -4.09
CA LEU A 85 13.22 -4.47 -5.19
C LEU A 85 13.81 -3.89 -6.48
N ARG A 86 15.12 -3.58 -6.52
CA ARG A 86 15.76 -3.01 -7.70
C ARG A 86 15.68 -3.97 -8.88
N ASN A 87 15.27 -3.45 -10.04
CA ASN A 87 15.12 -4.20 -11.30
C ASN A 87 14.18 -5.40 -11.17
N THR A 88 13.10 -5.22 -10.41
CA THR A 88 12.04 -6.22 -10.25
C THR A 88 10.71 -5.70 -10.75
N ARG A 89 9.66 -6.49 -10.60
CA ARG A 89 8.28 -6.19 -10.97
C ARG A 89 7.36 -6.49 -9.82
N THR A 90 6.28 -5.71 -9.81
CA THR A 90 5.10 -5.91 -9.00
C THR A 90 3.89 -6.17 -9.87
N THR A 91 3.02 -7.08 -9.45
CA THR A 91 1.72 -7.37 -10.06
C THR A 91 0.65 -7.52 -9.01
N PHE A 92 -0.57 -7.07 -9.28
CA PHE A 92 -1.72 -7.25 -8.40
C PHE A 92 -3.03 -6.94 -9.14
N TYR A 93 -4.15 -7.37 -8.57
CA TYR A 93 -5.48 -7.03 -9.06
C TYR A 93 -6.17 -6.05 -8.12
N LEU A 94 -6.82 -5.04 -8.70
CA LEU A 94 -7.64 -4.08 -7.98
C LEU A 94 -9.09 -4.14 -8.48
N LYS A 95 -10.06 -4.02 -7.55
CA LYS A 95 -11.48 -3.91 -7.87
C LYS A 95 -12.15 -2.90 -6.95
N ALA A 96 -13.02 -2.04 -7.46
CA ALA A 96 -13.88 -1.22 -6.62
C ALA A 96 -15.06 -2.07 -6.11
N ILE A 97 -14.94 -2.67 -4.92
CA ILE A 97 -15.98 -3.52 -4.32
C ILE A 97 -17.24 -2.71 -4.00
N SER A 98 -17.03 -1.49 -3.53
CA SER A 98 -18.05 -0.44 -3.60
C SER A 98 -17.43 0.81 -4.23
N PRO A 99 -18.23 1.72 -4.82
CA PRO A 99 -17.71 2.89 -5.51
C PRO A 99 -16.71 3.66 -4.64
N ILE A 100 -15.48 3.79 -5.14
CA ILE A 100 -14.44 4.56 -4.47
C ILE A 100 -14.65 6.03 -4.81
N LEU A 101 -14.79 6.85 -3.78
CA LEU A 101 -14.90 8.31 -3.91
C LEU A 101 -13.76 8.94 -3.14
N THR A 102 -13.09 9.91 -3.75
CA THR A 102 -12.04 10.73 -3.14
C THR A 102 -12.25 12.18 -3.52
N GLU A 103 -11.54 13.08 -2.83
CA GLU A 103 -11.43 14.46 -3.30
C GLU A 103 -10.89 14.52 -4.74
N PRO A 104 -11.27 15.54 -5.52
CA PRO A 104 -10.80 15.71 -6.89
C PRO A 104 -9.27 15.77 -6.99
N GLY A 105 -8.75 15.06 -8.00
CA GLY A 105 -7.33 15.03 -8.33
C GLY A 105 -6.51 13.94 -7.63
N TYR A 106 -7.10 13.19 -6.69
CA TYR A 106 -6.47 12.00 -6.15
C TYR A 106 -6.65 10.81 -7.08
N ALA A 107 -5.57 10.05 -7.27
CA ALA A 107 -5.56 8.81 -8.03
C ALA A 107 -4.76 7.74 -7.27
N PRO A 108 -5.05 6.44 -7.46
CA PRO A 108 -4.27 5.37 -6.86
C PRO A 108 -2.90 5.24 -7.54
N HIS A 109 -1.84 5.11 -6.75
CA HIS A 109 -0.48 4.88 -7.24
C HIS A 109 0.16 3.72 -6.47
N LEU A 110 1.08 3.01 -7.13
CA LEU A 110 2.01 2.16 -6.41
C LEU A 110 3.00 3.07 -5.67
N PHE A 111 3.16 2.85 -4.36
CA PHE A 111 4.19 3.50 -3.57
C PHE A 111 5.13 2.49 -2.94
N ILE A 112 6.35 2.95 -2.68
CA ILE A 112 7.36 2.28 -1.87
C ILE A 112 7.88 3.25 -0.82
N ALA A 113 8.31 2.71 0.30
CA ALA A 113 8.93 3.51 1.34
C ALA A 113 9.97 2.71 2.12
N ASP A 114 10.96 3.43 2.63
CA ASP A 114 11.87 2.92 3.65
C ASP A 114 11.68 3.67 4.98
N VAL A 115 12.02 3.01 6.09
CA VAL A 115 12.07 3.69 7.39
C VAL A 115 13.46 4.28 7.57
N VAL A 116 13.55 5.59 7.79
CA VAL A 116 14.82 6.25 8.10
C VAL A 116 15.13 6.05 9.59
N PHE A 117 16.21 5.31 9.87
CA PHE A 117 16.79 5.25 11.21
C PHE A 117 17.87 6.34 11.34
N LEU A 118 17.77 7.15 12.41
CA LEU A 118 18.84 8.04 12.82
C LEU A 118 19.33 7.56 14.20
N ASP A 119 20.62 7.21 14.28
CA ASP A 119 21.32 6.86 15.53
C ASP A 119 20.65 5.81 16.41
N ASP A 120 20.20 4.67 15.83
CA ASP A 120 19.54 3.55 16.51
C ASP A 120 18.26 3.91 17.30
N ILE A 121 17.80 5.15 17.19
CA ILE A 121 16.50 5.60 17.68
C ILE A 121 15.57 5.63 16.47
N GLU A 122 14.52 4.82 16.54
CA GLU A 122 13.40 4.90 15.62
C GLU A 122 12.74 6.28 15.79
N TYR A 123 13.23 7.29 15.05
CA TYR A 123 12.55 8.56 14.95
C TYR A 123 11.27 8.28 14.19
N ARG A 124 10.18 8.20 14.96
CA ARG A 124 8.87 7.59 14.61
C ARG A 124 8.18 8.15 13.35
N HIS A 125 8.79 9.07 12.61
CA HIS A 125 8.12 9.86 11.58
C HIS A 125 8.95 10.21 10.33
N ASN A 126 10.18 9.70 10.16
CA ASN A 126 10.92 9.92 8.92
C ASN A 126 10.84 8.67 8.05
N ILE A 127 9.87 8.65 7.15
CA ILE A 127 9.76 7.69 6.06
C ILE A 127 10.29 8.39 4.81
N THR A 128 11.17 7.76 4.03
CA THR A 128 11.37 8.22 2.65
C THR A 128 10.44 7.46 1.74
N GLY A 129 9.57 8.20 1.08
CA GLY A 129 8.51 7.63 0.27
C GLY A 129 8.60 8.05 -1.19
N TRP A 130 8.44 7.08 -2.08
CA TRP A 130 8.37 7.29 -3.52
C TRP A 130 7.11 6.63 -4.08
N PHE A 131 6.51 7.23 -5.10
CA PHE A 131 5.41 6.61 -5.83
C PHE A 131 5.60 6.69 -7.34
N VAL A 132 5.03 5.72 -8.05
CA VAL A 132 5.07 5.66 -9.51
C VAL A 132 4.09 6.68 -10.09
N ARG A 133 4.58 7.55 -10.98
CA ARG A 133 3.79 8.65 -11.56
C ARG A 133 2.56 8.18 -12.31
N LYS A 134 2.63 7.02 -12.97
CA LYS A 134 1.49 6.43 -13.66
C LYS A 134 0.47 5.95 -12.62
N PRO A 135 -0.79 6.43 -12.66
CA PRO A 135 -1.85 5.89 -11.84
C PRO A 135 -2.09 4.40 -12.12
N LEU A 136 -2.60 3.71 -11.10
CA LEU A 136 -3.10 2.35 -11.19
C LEU A 136 -4.53 2.35 -11.72
N ASP A 137 -4.90 1.28 -12.39
CA ASP A 137 -6.24 1.10 -12.91
C ASP A 137 -7.11 0.35 -11.89
N ILE A 138 -8.32 0.86 -11.66
CA ILE A 138 -9.35 0.23 -10.81
C ILE A 138 -10.62 0.12 -11.63
N GLY A 139 -11.09 -1.12 -11.82
CA GLY A 139 -12.32 -1.41 -12.54
C GLY A 139 -13.49 -1.80 -11.63
N PRO A 140 -14.70 -1.86 -12.22
CA PRO A 140 -15.84 -2.54 -11.59
C PRO A 140 -15.61 -4.06 -11.49
N GLU A 141 -14.69 -4.60 -12.30
CA GLU A 141 -14.18 -5.97 -12.21
C GLU A 141 -12.68 -5.98 -11.85
N TRP A 142 -12.18 -7.17 -11.48
CA TRP A 142 -10.78 -7.38 -11.16
C TRP A 142 -9.87 -6.92 -12.30
N THR A 143 -9.13 -5.85 -12.04
CA THR A 143 -8.28 -5.19 -13.03
C THR A 143 -6.83 -5.46 -12.71
N PHE A 144 -6.13 -6.09 -13.67
CA PHE A 144 -4.72 -6.43 -13.52
C PHE A 144 -3.83 -5.19 -13.66
N ASN A 145 -2.95 -5.01 -12.69
CA ASN A 145 -1.92 -3.98 -12.69
C ASN A 145 -0.53 -4.63 -12.69
N THR A 146 0.38 -4.05 -13.45
CA THR A 146 1.79 -4.43 -13.47
C THR A 146 2.69 -3.21 -13.50
N VAL A 147 3.75 -3.24 -12.71
CA VAL A 147 4.69 -2.13 -12.55
C VAL A 147 6.11 -2.67 -12.47
N ASP A 148 6.98 -2.18 -13.35
CA ASP A 148 8.41 -2.47 -13.32
C ASP A 148 9.10 -1.48 -12.35
N LEU A 149 9.80 -2.04 -11.37
CA LEU A 149 10.50 -1.32 -10.30
C LEU A 149 11.95 -1.04 -10.71
N GLN A 150 12.09 -0.11 -11.65
CA GLN A 150 13.38 0.36 -12.16
C GLN A 150 13.83 1.60 -11.39
N ASN A 151 15.14 1.74 -11.22
CA ASN A 151 15.77 2.94 -10.67
C ASN A 151 15.85 4.04 -11.75
N ASP A 152 14.68 4.55 -12.15
CA ASP A 152 14.51 5.63 -13.13
C ASP A 152 13.61 6.73 -12.54
N GLU A 153 14.19 7.79 -11.99
CA GLU A 153 13.44 8.88 -11.37
C GLU A 153 12.46 9.60 -12.32
N ALA A 154 12.54 9.40 -13.65
CA ALA A 154 11.52 9.88 -14.57
C ALA A 154 10.16 9.19 -14.35
N MET A 155 10.16 7.96 -13.86
CA MET A 155 8.95 7.18 -13.54
C MET A 155 8.40 7.45 -12.15
N TRP A 156 9.20 8.03 -11.25
CA TRP A 156 8.89 8.14 -9.83
C TRP A 156 8.76 9.59 -9.37
N THR A 157 8.09 9.78 -8.23
CA THR A 157 8.04 11.06 -7.51
C THR A 157 8.29 10.78 -6.03
N CYS A 158 9.24 11.51 -5.45
CA CYS A 158 9.46 11.50 -4.00
C CYS A 158 8.36 12.32 -3.32
N TYR A 159 7.62 11.72 -2.39
CA TYR A 159 6.57 12.41 -1.62
C TYR A 159 7.01 12.74 -0.18
N GLY A 160 8.23 12.38 0.21
CA GLY A 160 8.82 12.76 1.49
C GLY A 160 10.12 12.05 1.79
N GLY A 161 10.91 12.64 2.70
CA GLY A 161 12.16 12.07 3.21
C GLY A 161 13.41 12.34 2.35
N PRO A 162 14.60 11.99 2.87
CA PRO A 162 15.88 12.37 2.25
C PRO A 162 16.54 11.30 1.36
N HIS A 163 16.04 10.06 1.32
CA HIS A 163 16.72 8.98 0.59
C HIS A 163 16.45 9.01 -0.93
N SER A 164 17.46 8.63 -1.71
CA SER A 164 17.31 8.46 -3.17
C SER A 164 16.41 7.27 -3.50
N LEU A 165 15.88 7.25 -4.73
CA LEU A 165 15.10 6.12 -5.24
C LEU A 165 15.87 4.80 -5.14
N ASP A 166 17.16 4.78 -5.52
CA ASP A 166 18.01 3.59 -5.42
C ASP A 166 18.07 3.03 -4.00
N LYS A 167 18.20 3.92 -3.01
CA LYS A 167 18.29 3.53 -1.60
C LYS A 167 16.96 2.93 -1.12
N VAL A 168 15.83 3.56 -1.48
CA VAL A 168 14.51 3.06 -1.11
C VAL A 168 14.20 1.73 -1.80
N LEU A 169 14.48 1.59 -3.10
CA LEU A 169 14.32 0.32 -3.81
C LEU A 169 15.22 -0.78 -3.23
N GLY A 170 16.46 -0.47 -2.86
CA GLY A 170 17.41 -1.45 -2.31
C GLY A 170 17.10 -1.92 -0.88
N GLY A 171 16.21 -1.23 -0.16
CA GLY A 171 15.88 -1.49 1.23
C GLY A 171 14.41 -1.23 1.55
N THR A 172 13.51 -1.59 0.63
CA THR A 172 12.08 -1.27 0.75
C THR A 172 11.49 -1.95 1.98
N GLY A 173 10.94 -1.15 2.89
CA GLY A 173 10.22 -1.61 4.08
C GLY A 173 8.71 -1.58 3.92
N PHE A 174 8.20 -0.80 2.96
CA PHE A 174 6.78 -0.70 2.63
C PHE A 174 6.59 -0.70 1.12
N ILE A 175 5.61 -1.45 0.63
CA ILE A 175 5.13 -1.34 -0.74
C ILE A 175 3.62 -1.55 -0.74
N GLY A 176 2.90 -0.81 -1.59
CA GLY A 176 1.47 -1.00 -1.75
C GLY A 176 0.82 0.12 -2.54
N VAL A 177 -0.48 0.33 -2.31
CA VAL A 177 -1.29 1.27 -3.09
C VAL A 177 -1.66 2.46 -2.22
N MET A 178 -1.49 3.68 -2.72
CA MET A 178 -1.83 4.92 -2.03
C MET A 178 -2.51 5.89 -2.99
N TYR A 179 -3.54 6.61 -2.53
CA TYR A 179 -4.13 7.70 -3.29
C TYR A 179 -3.33 8.98 -3.09
N LEU A 180 -2.89 9.59 -4.19
CA LEU A 180 -2.10 10.82 -4.18
C LEU A 180 -2.64 11.85 -5.18
N ARG A 181 -2.48 13.13 -4.83
CA ARG A 181 -2.62 14.28 -5.72
C ARG A 181 -1.28 15.02 -5.75
N GLY A 182 -0.47 14.77 -6.77
CA GLY A 182 0.94 15.19 -6.73
C GLY A 182 1.65 14.49 -5.57
N ILE A 183 2.21 15.24 -4.62
CA ILE A 183 2.84 14.68 -3.41
C ILE A 183 1.88 14.64 -2.20
N GLU A 184 0.65 15.12 -2.36
CA GLU A 184 -0.34 15.14 -1.28
C GLU A 184 -0.99 13.77 -1.14
N TYR A 185 -0.80 13.12 0.01
CA TYR A 185 -1.46 11.86 0.40
C TYR A 185 -2.44 12.03 1.57
N ARG A 186 -2.50 13.24 2.14
CA ARG A 186 -3.47 13.70 3.15
C ARG A 186 -4.56 14.50 2.44
N GLY A 187 -5.76 14.60 3.00
CA GLY A 187 -6.91 15.27 2.40
C GLY A 187 -7.63 14.44 1.35
N VAL A 188 -7.42 13.11 1.31
CA VAL A 188 -8.06 12.22 0.32
C VAL A 188 -9.58 12.16 0.52
N ASN A 189 -10.06 12.25 1.77
CA ASN A 189 -11.45 12.06 2.20
C ASN A 189 -12.11 10.83 1.54
N ALA A 190 -11.40 9.71 1.53
CA ALA A 190 -11.83 8.53 0.80
C ALA A 190 -13.12 7.95 1.37
N ARG A 191 -13.91 7.32 0.48
CA ARG A 191 -15.10 6.49 0.73
C ARG A 191 -15.08 5.27 -0.17
N GLY A 192 -15.82 4.23 0.21
CA GLY A 192 -15.93 2.99 -0.56
C GLY A 192 -14.98 1.89 -0.07
N VAL A 193 -14.85 0.84 -0.87
CA VAL A 193 -14.06 -0.35 -0.54
C VAL A 193 -13.23 -0.74 -1.76
N LEU A 194 -11.91 -0.69 -1.61
CA LEU A 194 -10.99 -1.28 -2.59
C LEU A 194 -10.83 -2.76 -2.26
N GLY A 195 -10.92 -3.60 -3.28
CA GLY A 195 -10.49 -4.99 -3.27
C GLY A 195 -9.07 -5.07 -3.80
N LEU A 196 -8.22 -5.84 -3.13
CA LEU A 196 -6.86 -6.17 -3.57
C LEU A 196 -6.66 -7.67 -3.49
N ASP A 197 -6.09 -8.24 -4.54
CA ASP A 197 -5.82 -9.66 -4.62
C ASP A 197 -4.56 -9.94 -5.47
N GLU A 198 -3.99 -11.13 -5.30
CA GLU A 198 -2.85 -11.64 -6.07
C GLU A 198 -1.67 -10.67 -6.11
N PHE A 199 -1.37 -10.05 -4.96
CA PHE A 199 -0.32 -9.05 -4.86
C PHE A 199 1.05 -9.73 -4.72
N ARG A 200 1.79 -9.69 -5.82
CA ARG A 200 3.12 -10.26 -5.95
C ARG A 200 4.15 -9.17 -6.21
N TYR A 201 5.30 -9.25 -5.58
CA TYR A 201 6.40 -8.32 -5.80
C TYR A 201 7.75 -9.01 -5.64
N ASN A 202 8.82 -8.27 -5.96
CA ASN A 202 10.18 -8.81 -6.07
C ASN A 202 10.28 -9.89 -7.18
N ILE A 203 9.50 -9.72 -8.25
CA ILE A 203 9.51 -10.60 -9.43
C ILE A 203 10.66 -10.14 -10.34
N PRO A 204 11.64 -10.98 -10.69
CA PRO A 204 12.70 -10.58 -11.62
C PRO A 204 12.14 -10.08 -12.97
N LEU A 205 12.69 -8.99 -13.51
CA LEU A 205 12.33 -8.50 -14.85
C LEU A 205 12.79 -9.45 -15.97
N ASP A 206 13.86 -10.19 -15.72
CA ASP A 206 14.39 -11.19 -16.63
C ASP A 206 13.75 -12.55 -16.33
N GLY A 207 12.73 -12.91 -17.11
CA GLY A 207 12.00 -14.14 -16.94
C GLY A 207 12.89 -15.38 -17.09
N ARG A 208 13.19 -16.03 -15.97
CA ARG A 208 13.06 -17.49 -15.83
C ARG A 208 12.55 -17.82 -14.41
N PRO A 209 11.64 -18.79 -14.28
CA PRO A 209 11.39 -19.44 -13.00
C PRO A 209 12.67 -20.08 -12.45
#